data_AF-A0A959S7C8-F1
#
_entry.id   AF-A0A959S7C8-F1
#
_cell.length_a   1.000
_cell.length_b   1.000
_cell.length_c   1.000
_cell.angle_alpha   90.00
_cell.angle_beta   90.00
_cell.angle_gamma   90.00
#
_symmetry.space_group_name_H-M   'P 1'
#
loop_
_entity.id
_entity.type
_entity.pdbx_description
1 polymer ?
#
loop_
_entity_poly.entity_id
_entity_poly.type
_entity_poly.pdbx_seq_one_letter_code
_entity_poly.pdbx_strand_id
1 'polypeptide(L)'
;MCYTVPKERLHEVLRTLRDELDLDFLTTMCGMHHPGAGMELGVVYHLHNMRLGHRIRIKSFTTLKDAEFDSATDLWPTANWMEREAWDFFGIKFKGHPNLKRILNMEDFPAFPLRKDYPLEDPTRLDKNDTMFGR
;
A
#
# COMPACT_ATOMS: atom_id res chain seq x y z
N MET A 1 -6.43 -17.67 -3.39
CA MET A 1 -6.43 -17.84 -1.91
C MET A 1 -5.90 -16.57 -1.25
N CYS A 2 -6.16 -16.33 0.04
CA CYS A 2 -5.72 -15.12 0.75
C CYS A 2 -5.11 -15.50 2.11
N TYR A 3 -3.87 -15.08 2.37
CA TYR A 3 -3.15 -15.38 3.60
C TYR A 3 -2.69 -14.08 4.27
N THR A 4 -2.73 -14.06 5.59
CA THR A 4 -2.18 -12.97 6.40
C THR A 4 -0.84 -13.42 6.98
N VAL A 5 0.20 -12.61 6.79
CA VAL A 5 1.57 -12.91 7.19
C VAL A 5 2.06 -11.80 8.13
N PRO A 6 2.74 -12.12 9.23
CA PRO A 6 3.41 -11.12 10.07
C PRO A 6 4.41 -10.30 9.27
N LYS A 7 4.50 -9.00 9.58
CA LYS A 7 5.35 -8.04 8.87
C LYS A 7 6.79 -8.50 8.77
N GLU A 8 7.32 -9.07 9.85
CA GLU A 8 8.71 -9.49 10.00
C GLU A 8 9.11 -10.62 9.04
N ARG A 9 8.13 -11.40 8.58
CA ARG A 9 8.35 -12.53 7.67
C ARG A 9 7.83 -12.27 6.26
N LEU A 10 7.30 -11.08 6.00
CA LEU A 10 6.66 -10.77 4.73
C LEU A 10 7.62 -10.93 3.56
N HIS A 11 8.81 -10.34 3.64
CA HIS A 11 9.80 -10.40 2.55
C HIS A 11 10.29 -11.82 2.27
N GLU A 12 10.62 -12.56 3.34
CA GLU A 12 11.00 -13.98 3.26
C GLU A 12 9.92 -14.79 2.55
N VAL A 13 8.65 -14.66 2.96
CA VAL A 13 7.53 -15.38 2.35
C VAL A 13 7.34 -14.98 0.89
N LEU A 14 7.41 -13.68 0.57
CA LEU A 14 7.29 -13.21 -0.81
C LEU A 14 8.39 -13.79 -1.71
N ARG A 15 9.63 -13.88 -1.19
CA ARG A 15 10.75 -14.51 -1.90
C ARG A 15 10.49 -15.99 -2.15
N THR A 16 10.10 -16.75 -1.13
CA THR A 16 9.75 -18.18 -1.28
C THR A 16 8.63 -18.38 -2.29
N LEU A 17 7.59 -17.54 -2.24
CA LEU A 17 6.47 -17.61 -3.17
C LEU A 17 6.89 -17.37 -4.63
N ARG A 18 7.82 -16.43 -4.86
CA ARG A 18 8.41 -16.21 -6.19
C ARG A 18 9.24 -17.42 -6.62
N ASP A 19 10.22 -17.79 -5.81
CA ASP A 19 11.30 -18.70 -6.21
C ASP A 19 10.85 -20.18 -6.24
N GLU A 20 9.94 -20.61 -5.35
CA GLU A 20 9.51 -22.00 -5.26
C GLU A 20 8.17 -22.29 -5.94
N LEU A 21 7.28 -21.29 -6.06
CA LEU A 21 5.93 -21.47 -6.66
C LEU A 21 5.76 -20.75 -8.01
N ASP A 22 6.85 -20.21 -8.57
CA ASP A 22 6.88 -19.46 -9.83
C ASP A 22 5.80 -18.36 -9.89
N LEU A 23 5.59 -17.65 -8.78
CA LEU A 23 4.69 -16.50 -8.73
C LEU A 23 5.38 -15.25 -9.30
N ASP A 24 5.81 -15.35 -10.55
CA ASP A 24 6.69 -14.37 -11.21
C ASP A 24 5.99 -13.04 -11.54
N PHE A 25 4.66 -13.03 -11.55
CA PHE A 25 3.88 -11.85 -11.91
C PHE A 25 3.23 -11.20 -10.68
N LEU A 26 3.81 -10.08 -10.24
CA LEU A 26 3.16 -9.16 -9.31
C LEU A 26 2.07 -8.38 -10.05
N THR A 27 0.82 -8.79 -9.85
CA THR A 27 -0.35 -8.17 -10.50
C THR A 27 -0.62 -6.79 -9.90
N THR A 28 -0.55 -6.68 -8.58
CA THR A 28 -0.67 -5.39 -7.89
C THR A 28 -0.12 -5.50 -6.46
N MET A 29 0.35 -4.37 -5.94
CA MET A 29 0.60 -4.14 -4.53
C MET A 29 -0.16 -2.89 -4.13
N CYS A 30 -0.93 -2.95 -3.03
CA CYS A 30 -1.71 -1.82 -2.54
C CYS A 30 -1.56 -1.64 -1.04
N GLY A 31 -1.56 -0.39 -0.59
CA GLY A 31 -1.74 -0.03 0.81
C GLY A 31 -3.21 -0.19 1.26
N MET A 32 -3.40 -0.37 2.57
CA MET A 32 -4.70 -0.42 3.22
C MET A 32 -4.66 0.35 4.53
N HIS A 33 -5.77 0.99 4.89
CA HIS A 33 -5.99 1.56 6.23
C HIS A 33 -7.27 0.98 6.87
N HIS A 34 -7.11 0.28 7.98
CA HIS A 34 -8.19 -0.27 8.80
C HIS A 34 -8.13 0.28 10.25
N PRO A 35 -8.73 1.46 10.52
CA PRO A 35 -8.71 2.04 11.85
C PRO A 35 -9.48 1.17 12.86
N GLY A 36 -8.96 1.06 14.09
CA GLY A 36 -9.69 0.50 15.23
C GLY A 36 -9.34 -0.94 15.67
N ALA A 37 -8.32 -1.58 15.11
CA ALA A 37 -8.00 -2.99 15.44
C ALA A 37 -6.52 -3.26 15.82
N GLY A 38 -5.71 -2.24 16.09
CA GLY A 38 -4.26 -2.41 16.32
C GLY A 38 -3.47 -2.87 15.07
N MET A 39 -4.15 -2.95 13.93
CA MET A 39 -3.65 -3.30 12.59
C MET A 39 -4.07 -2.20 11.61
N GLU A 40 -3.64 -0.98 11.91
CA GLU A 40 -4.16 0.23 11.30
C GLU A 40 -3.72 0.36 9.85
N LEU A 41 -2.47 0.06 9.53
CA LEU A 41 -1.96 0.10 8.17
C LEU A 41 -1.62 -1.30 7.69
N GLY A 42 -1.67 -1.51 6.39
CA GLY A 42 -1.29 -2.79 5.81
C GLY A 42 -0.97 -2.69 4.35
N VAL A 43 -0.39 -3.76 3.84
CA VAL A 43 -0.07 -3.95 2.42
C VAL A 43 -0.69 -5.24 1.94
N VAL A 44 -1.09 -5.25 0.66
CA VAL A 44 -1.60 -6.44 -0.01
C VAL A 44 -0.79 -6.66 -1.27
N TYR A 45 -0.32 -7.89 -1.47
CA TYR A 45 0.33 -8.34 -2.69
C TYR A 45 -0.57 -9.32 -3.42
N HIS A 46 -0.86 -9.04 -4.69
CA HIS A 46 -1.55 -9.96 -5.59
C HIS A 46 -0.53 -10.60 -6.51
N LEU A 47 -0.27 -11.88 -6.28
CA LEU A 47 0.73 -12.66 -6.99
C LEU A 47 0.05 -13.66 -7.94
N HIS A 48 0.65 -13.86 -9.09
CA HIS A 48 0.13 -14.73 -10.13
C HIS A 48 1.26 -15.53 -10.79
N ASN A 49 1.05 -16.83 -10.88
CA ASN A 49 1.84 -17.71 -11.72
C ASN A 49 1.13 -17.78 -13.08
N MET A 50 1.66 -17.07 -14.07
CA MET A 50 1.03 -16.97 -15.39
C MET A 50 1.04 -18.30 -16.16
N ARG A 51 1.97 -19.21 -15.82
CA ARG A 51 2.14 -20.51 -16.48
C ARG A 51 1.09 -21.52 -16.04
N LEU A 52 0.84 -21.60 -14.73
CA LEU A 52 -0.14 -22.52 -14.13
C LEU A 52 -1.50 -21.87 -13.85
N GLY A 53 -1.61 -20.54 -13.95
CA GLY A 53 -2.84 -19.79 -13.69
C GLY A 53 -3.19 -19.62 -12.21
N HIS A 54 -2.26 -19.94 -11.29
CA HIS A 54 -2.49 -19.85 -9.86
C HIS A 54 -2.39 -18.42 -9.34
N ARG A 55 -3.29 -18.05 -8.41
CA ARG A 55 -3.33 -16.70 -7.81
C ARG A 55 -3.38 -16.74 -6.29
N ILE A 56 -2.46 -16.02 -5.68
CA ILE A 56 -2.33 -15.90 -4.22
C ILE A 56 -2.36 -14.42 -3.85
N ARG A 57 -3.06 -14.12 -2.76
CA ARG A 57 -3.02 -12.80 -2.11
C ARG A 57 -2.36 -12.92 -0.76
N ILE A 58 -1.35 -12.08 -0.52
CA ILE A 58 -0.70 -11.95 0.78
C ILE A 58 -1.08 -10.60 1.37
N LYS A 59 -1.50 -10.60 2.63
CA LYS A 59 -1.78 -9.40 3.41
C LYS A 59 -0.80 -9.34 4.57
N SER A 60 -0.33 -8.15 4.88
CA SER A 60 0.39 -7.90 6.12
C SER A 60 -0.07 -6.59 6.73
N PHE A 61 -0.01 -6.52 8.04
CA PHE A 61 -0.52 -5.39 8.81
C PHE A 61 0.57 -4.85 9.74
N THR A 62 0.46 -3.57 10.05
CA THR A 62 1.32 -2.84 10.98
C THR A 62 0.51 -1.74 11.69
N THR A 63 1.13 -1.11 12.67
CA THR A 63 0.57 0.05 13.39
C THR A 63 0.93 1.36 12.70
N LEU A 64 0.21 2.45 13.01
CA LEU A 64 0.55 3.77 12.47
C LEU A 64 1.96 4.25 12.88
N LYS A 65 2.42 3.82 14.07
CA LYS A 65 3.73 4.21 14.64
C LYS A 65 4.90 3.52 13.94
N ASP A 66 4.68 2.34 13.39
CA ASP A 66 5.70 1.48 12.79
C ASP A 66 5.31 1.10 11.35
N ALA A 67 4.86 2.11 10.59
CA ALA A 67 4.36 2.00 9.22
C ALA A 67 5.47 1.77 8.20
N GLU A 68 6.33 0.77 8.43
CA GLU A 68 7.48 0.42 7.60
C GLU A 68 7.46 -1.07 7.24
N PHE A 69 7.69 -1.40 5.96
CA PHE A 69 7.86 -2.75 5.43
C PHE A 69 9.17 -2.83 4.65
N ASP A 70 9.70 -4.04 4.43
CA ASP A 70 10.78 -4.24 3.47
C ASP A 70 10.23 -4.14 2.03
N SER A 71 11.00 -3.47 1.16
CA SER A 71 10.68 -3.32 -0.25
C SER A 71 10.70 -4.67 -0.96
N ALA A 72 9.75 -4.90 -1.86
CA ALA A 72 9.72 -6.05 -2.75
C ALA A 72 10.35 -5.73 -4.13
N THR A 73 11.00 -4.57 -4.29
CA THR A 73 11.61 -4.18 -5.57
C THR A 73 12.79 -5.06 -6.00
N ASP A 74 13.47 -5.72 -5.06
CA ASP A 74 14.49 -6.74 -5.36
C ASP A 74 13.88 -8.04 -5.92
N LEU A 75 12.62 -8.31 -5.57
CA LEU A 75 11.86 -9.47 -6.05
C LEU A 75 11.14 -9.17 -7.37
N TRP A 76 10.36 -8.09 -7.41
CA TRP A 76 9.64 -7.64 -8.60
C TRP A 76 9.95 -6.16 -8.86
N PRO A 77 10.66 -5.81 -9.95
CA PRO A 77 10.92 -4.42 -10.29
C PRO A 77 9.66 -3.57 -10.47
N THR A 78 8.53 -4.20 -10.83
CA THR A 78 7.21 -3.55 -10.97
C THR A 78 6.66 -3.02 -9.64
N ALA A 79 7.14 -3.53 -8.49
CA ALA A 79 6.74 -3.05 -7.18
C ALA A 79 7.13 -1.58 -6.94
N ASN A 80 8.09 -1.05 -7.69
CA ASN A 80 8.63 0.31 -7.48
C ASN A 80 7.54 1.38 -7.47
N TRP A 81 6.67 1.39 -8.48
CA TRP A 81 5.62 2.41 -8.57
C TRP A 81 4.50 2.17 -7.55
N MET A 82 4.17 0.90 -7.30
CA MET A 82 3.13 0.52 -6.34
C MET A 82 3.54 0.88 -4.90
N GLU A 83 4.82 0.69 -4.54
CA GLU A 83 5.38 1.08 -3.24
C GLU A 83 5.38 2.60 -3.07
N ARG A 84 5.73 3.34 -4.13
CA ARG A 84 5.62 4.80 -4.12
C ARG A 84 4.18 5.27 -3.96
N GLU A 85 3.21 4.63 -4.61
CA GLU A 85 1.79 4.94 -4.45
C GLU A 85 1.30 4.68 -3.02
N ALA A 86 1.67 3.53 -2.44
CA ALA A 86 1.32 3.18 -1.07
C ALA A 86 1.94 4.17 -0.06
N TRP A 87 3.15 4.65 -0.32
CA TRP A 87 3.76 5.71 0.47
C TRP A 87 3.03 7.06 0.28
N ASP A 88 2.69 7.44 -0.95
CA ASP A 88 2.06 8.73 -1.27
C ASP A 88 0.66 8.88 -0.65
N PHE A 89 -0.12 7.79 -0.65
CA PHE A 89 -1.51 7.81 -0.18
C PHE A 89 -1.74 7.31 1.24
N PHE A 90 -0.90 6.42 1.75
CA PHE A 90 -1.05 5.83 3.09
C PHE A 90 0.13 6.12 4.01
N GLY A 91 1.23 6.70 3.52
CA GLY A 91 2.41 7.00 4.32
C GLY A 91 3.18 5.77 4.78
N ILE A 92 3.01 4.64 4.09
CA ILE A 92 3.73 3.40 4.37
C ILE A 92 5.13 3.52 3.79
N LYS A 93 6.17 3.37 4.62
CA LYS A 93 7.57 3.41 4.19
C LYS A 93 8.05 2.03 3.76
N PHE A 94 8.94 2.00 2.77
CA PHE A 94 9.54 0.77 2.26
C PHE A 94 11.06 0.84 2.39
N LYS A 95 11.62 -0.02 3.25
CA LYS A 95 13.05 -0.13 3.49
C LYS A 95 13.73 -0.83 2.32
N GLY A 96 14.81 -0.24 1.82
CA GLY A 96 15.55 -0.76 0.65
C GLY A 96 14.97 -0.35 -0.70
N HIS A 97 13.89 0.44 -0.74
CA HIS A 97 13.35 0.94 -2.01
C HIS A 97 14.31 1.97 -2.66
N PRO A 98 14.61 1.87 -3.97
CA PRO A 98 15.67 2.65 -4.61
C PRO A 98 15.35 4.16 -4.73
N ASN A 99 14.08 4.55 -4.82
CA ASN A 99 13.68 5.97 -4.96
C ASN A 99 12.27 6.21 -4.40
N LEU A 100 12.13 6.22 -3.07
CA LEU A 100 10.84 6.40 -2.42
C LEU A 100 10.47 7.89 -2.34
N LYS A 101 9.62 8.34 -3.26
CA LYS A 101 9.14 9.73 -3.36
C LYS A 101 7.72 9.80 -3.91
N ARG A 102 7.05 10.97 -3.78
CA ARG A 102 5.65 11.18 -4.22
C ARG A 102 5.57 10.91 -5.72
N ILE A 103 4.43 10.38 -6.15
CA ILE A 103 4.22 9.97 -7.52
C ILE A 103 2.97 10.60 -8.12
N LEU A 104 1.92 10.77 -7.33
CA LEU A 104 0.63 11.31 -7.76
C LEU A 104 0.32 12.66 -7.11
N ASN A 105 0.70 12.87 -5.85
CA ASN A 105 0.49 14.16 -5.18
C ASN A 105 1.69 15.11 -5.33
N MET A 106 1.46 16.39 -5.04
CA MET A 106 2.51 17.40 -4.98
C MET A 106 3.56 17.05 -3.92
N GLU A 107 4.84 17.36 -4.16
CA GLU A 107 5.96 16.96 -3.30
C GLU A 107 5.77 17.41 -1.84
N ASP A 108 5.26 18.63 -1.64
CA ASP A 108 5.02 19.24 -0.32
C ASP A 108 3.64 18.94 0.27
N PHE A 109 2.88 17.99 -0.29
CA PHE A 109 1.55 17.68 0.21
C PHE A 109 1.65 17.16 1.66
N PRO A 110 0.94 17.77 2.63
CA PRO A 110 1.19 17.52 4.06
C PRO A 110 0.53 16.25 4.60
N ALA A 111 -0.34 15.60 3.81
CA ALA A 111 -1.20 14.52 4.27
C ALA A 111 -1.13 13.25 3.40
N PHE A 112 -1.95 12.27 3.77
CA PHE A 112 -2.08 10.96 3.13
C PHE A 112 -3.56 10.73 2.77
N PRO A 113 -3.99 11.08 1.54
CA PRO A 113 -5.42 11.23 1.21
C PRO A 113 -6.30 9.99 1.39
N LEU A 114 -5.76 8.79 1.23
CA LEU A 114 -6.56 7.55 1.32
C LEU A 114 -6.61 6.98 2.74
N ARG A 115 -6.03 7.67 3.71
CA ARG A 115 -6.24 7.31 5.11
C ARG A 115 -7.64 7.77 5.55
N LYS A 116 -8.34 6.92 6.30
CA LYS A 116 -9.73 7.16 6.72
C LYS A 116 -9.91 8.29 7.74
N ASP A 117 -8.83 8.82 8.30
CA ASP A 117 -8.79 10.03 9.12
C ASP A 117 -8.72 11.31 8.29
N TYR A 118 -8.40 11.22 6.99
CA TYR A 118 -8.37 12.37 6.10
C TYR A 118 -9.79 12.73 5.63
N PRO A 119 -10.24 13.99 5.80
CA PRO A 119 -11.58 14.40 5.38
C PRO A 119 -11.71 14.37 3.86
N LEU A 120 -12.88 13.96 3.37
CA LEU A 120 -13.16 13.89 1.93
C LEU A 120 -13.15 15.28 1.29
N GLU A 121 -13.65 16.27 2.01
CA GLU A 121 -13.68 17.65 1.56
C GLU A 121 -12.63 18.49 2.29
N ASP A 122 -12.03 19.41 1.53
CA ASP A 122 -11.11 20.38 2.09
C ASP A 122 -11.90 21.33 3.00
N PRO A 123 -11.61 21.36 4.32
CA PRO A 123 -12.29 22.27 5.24
C PRO A 123 -12.03 23.76 4.92
N THR A 124 -11.05 24.06 4.07
CA THR A 124 -10.72 25.44 3.65
C THR A 124 -11.45 25.88 2.37
N ARG A 125 -12.18 24.97 1.69
CA ARG A 125 -12.98 25.34 0.50
C ARG A 125 -14.23 26.12 0.88
N LEU A 126 -14.19 27.43 0.65
CA LEU A 126 -15.33 28.33 0.88
C LEU A 126 -16.31 28.44 -0.30
N ASP A 127 -15.96 27.86 -1.46
CA ASP A 127 -16.77 27.92 -2.69
C ASP A 127 -17.92 26.89 -2.69
N LYS A 128 -17.89 25.90 -1.81
CA LYS A 128 -18.96 24.93 -1.53
C LYS A 128 -19.71 25.32 -0.27
N ASN A 129 -20.27 26.52 -0.26
CA ASN A 129 -21.18 26.91 0.80
C ASN A 129 -22.60 26.47 0.42
N ASP A 130 -23.12 25.45 1.10
CA ASP A 130 -24.48 24.93 0.88
C ASP A 130 -25.57 25.97 1.15
N THR A 131 -25.25 27.07 1.86
CA THR A 131 -26.18 28.22 2.00
C THR A 131 -26.60 28.82 0.66
N MET A 132 -25.79 28.65 -0.40
CA MET A 132 -26.08 29.17 -1.73
C MET A 132 -26.94 28.22 -2.58
N PHE A 133 -27.18 26.98 -2.12
CA PHE A 133 -27.89 25.92 -2.88
C PHE A 133 -29.28 25.57 -2.34
N GLY A 134 -29.79 26.32 -1.35
CA GLY A 134 -31.20 26.29 -0.93
C GLY A 134 -31.68 24.95 -0.36
N ARG A 135 -30.81 24.22 0.32
CA ARG A 135 -31.13 23.00 1.08
C ARG A 135 -30.80 23.21 2.56
#